data_AF-A0A7C1BU96-F1
#
_entry.id   AF-A0A7C1BU96-F1
#
_cell.length_a   1.000
_cell.length_b   1.000
_cell.length_c   1.000
_cell.angle_alpha   90.00
_cell.angle_beta   90.00
_cell.angle_gamma   90.00
#
_symmetry.space_group_name_H-M   'P 1'
#
loop_
_entity.id
_entity.type
_entity.pdbx_description
1 polymer ?
#
loop_
_entity_poly.entity_id
_entity_poly.type
_entity_poly.pdbx_seq_one_letter_code
_entity_poly.pdbx_strand_id
1 'polypeptide(L)'
;MWLGSLEAITVFILLVYGLNFAMCVLWKVIFRKIRSRSEATMDSALLNAIGISCMLIPLISLYLLFMAYGESYAFTEFLLSWLKVDLRVIAMFLAAPIPPIVALVVYMEIAKVLNMLELDKLKRVTGLEGLASLGVLKVLGIGYAAGVTINALIAIGEEIGWRAYLTPALISHAGVTATIIIVGIVWGLWHIPINLSVKHVFEKSLPWISLRWLLLSSVISFTIFSYPLYLLLITSNSILP
;
A
#
# COMPACT_ATOMS: atom_id res chain seq x y z
N MET A 1 17.51 -20.97 10.99
CA MET A 1 16.29 -20.12 10.93
C MET A 1 16.72 -18.67 10.73
N TRP A 2 17.39 -18.37 9.62
CA TRP A 2 18.08 -17.10 9.37
C TRP A 2 17.11 -15.93 9.12
N LEU A 3 15.93 -16.23 8.56
CA LEU A 3 14.85 -15.27 8.28
C LEU A 3 14.38 -14.50 9.53
N GLY A 4 14.48 -15.11 10.71
CA GLY A 4 14.10 -14.46 11.97
C GLY A 4 15.22 -13.67 12.62
N SER A 5 16.43 -13.63 12.06
CA SER A 5 17.54 -12.90 12.68
C SER A 5 17.36 -11.38 12.59
N LEU A 6 17.84 -10.64 13.59
CA LEU A 6 17.82 -9.17 13.56
C LEU A 6 18.59 -8.61 12.36
N GLU A 7 19.64 -9.31 11.92
CA GLU A 7 20.40 -8.97 10.72
C GLU A 7 19.54 -9.08 9.46
N ALA A 8 18.84 -10.21 9.26
CA ALA A 8 17.95 -10.39 8.11
C ALA A 8 16.80 -9.38 8.10
N ILE A 9 16.22 -9.07 9.27
CA ILE A 9 15.18 -8.04 9.42
C ILE A 9 15.74 -6.66 9.00
N THR A 10 16.94 -6.33 9.47
CA THR A 10 17.60 -5.05 9.14
C THR A 10 17.90 -4.95 7.66
N VAL A 11 18.48 -6.00 7.05
CA VAL A 11 18.79 -6.06 5.62
C VAL A 11 17.52 -5.90 4.79
N PHE A 12 16.44 -6.58 5.16
CA PHE A 12 15.15 -6.43 4.49
C PHE A 12 14.64 -4.99 4.54
N ILE A 13 14.62 -4.35 5.72
CA ILE A 13 14.15 -2.96 5.86
C ILE A 13 15.02 -2.03 5.00
N LEU A 14 16.35 -2.19 5.02
CA LEU A 14 17.26 -1.38 4.22
C LEU A 14 17.01 -1.55 2.71
N LEU A 15 16.81 -2.79 2.25
CA LEU A 15 16.48 -3.08 0.86
C LEU A 15 15.15 -2.45 0.46
N VAL A 16 14.11 -2.62 1.27
CA VAL A 16 12.77 -2.09 0.99
C VAL A 16 12.77 -0.58 0.87
N TYR A 17 13.45 0.11 1.78
CA TYR A 17 13.55 1.57 1.73
C TYR A 17 14.44 2.04 0.59
N GLY A 18 15.62 1.44 0.42
CA GLY A 18 16.57 1.81 -0.63
C GLY A 18 15.98 1.67 -2.03
N LEU A 19 15.34 0.53 -2.32
CA LEU A 19 14.69 0.29 -3.60
C LEU A 19 13.49 1.22 -3.82
N ASN A 20 12.70 1.50 -2.78
CA ASN A 20 11.56 2.40 -2.91
C ASN A 20 12.01 3.84 -3.23
N PHE A 21 13.04 4.34 -2.55
CA PHE A 21 13.61 5.66 -2.89
C PHE A 21 14.18 5.68 -4.32
N ALA A 22 14.95 4.66 -4.70
CA ALA A 22 15.53 4.56 -6.03
C ALA A 22 14.47 4.52 -7.14
N MET A 23 13.40 3.74 -6.94
CA MET A 23 12.27 3.63 -7.87
C MET A 23 11.53 4.96 -8.04
N CYS A 24 11.26 5.69 -6.95
CA CYS A 24 10.62 7.01 -7.03
C CYS A 24 11.49 8.02 -7.81
N VAL A 25 12.81 7.99 -7.61
CA VAL A 25 13.76 8.84 -8.36
C VAL A 25 13.77 8.45 -9.84
N LEU A 26 13.82 7.16 -10.14
CA LEU A 26 13.84 6.64 -11.50
C LEU A 26 12.61 7.09 -12.30
N TRP A 27 11.40 6.93 -11.74
CA TRP A 27 10.18 7.39 -12.41
C TRP A 27 10.17 8.89 -12.63
N LYS A 28 10.63 9.70 -11.66
CA LYS A 28 10.76 11.15 -11.87
C LYS A 28 11.70 11.50 -13.02
N VAL A 29 12.81 10.77 -13.18
CA VAL A 29 13.75 10.99 -14.29
C VAL A 29 13.14 10.57 -15.63
N ILE A 30 12.48 9.42 -15.68
CA ILE A 30 11.80 8.90 -16.89
C ILE A 30 10.73 9.88 -17.36
N PHE A 31 9.83 10.29 -16.46
CA PHE A 31 8.73 11.19 -16.80
C PHE A 31 9.21 12.60 -17.18
N ARG A 32 10.31 13.09 -16.59
CA ARG A 32 10.96 14.34 -17.05
C ARG A 32 11.43 14.25 -18.50
N LYS A 33 11.94 13.09 -18.95
CA LYS A 33 12.40 12.88 -20.33
C LYS A 33 11.25 12.73 -21.34
N ILE A 34 10.10 12.22 -20.91
CA ILE A 34 8.94 11.95 -21.78
C ILE A 34 8.03 13.19 -21.95
N ARG A 35 8.34 14.33 -21.29
CA ARG A 35 7.47 15.50 -21.19
C ARG A 35 7.21 16.17 -22.56
N SER A 36 6.14 15.76 -23.25
CA SER A 36 5.67 16.33 -24.51
C SER A 36 4.14 16.54 -24.59
N ARG A 37 3.38 16.33 -23.50
CA ARG A 37 1.91 16.52 -23.46
C ARG A 37 1.46 17.14 -22.12
N SER A 38 0.26 17.74 -22.17
CA SER A 38 -0.51 18.38 -21.08
C SER A 38 -0.16 17.90 -19.68
N GLU A 39 0.13 18.84 -18.77
CA GLU A 39 0.65 18.57 -17.42
C GLU A 39 -0.25 17.66 -16.57
N ALA A 40 -1.57 17.76 -16.70
CA ALA A 40 -2.51 17.04 -15.83
C ALA A 40 -2.59 15.53 -16.09
N THR A 41 -2.55 15.09 -17.36
CA THR A 41 -2.61 13.64 -17.68
C THR A 41 -1.32 12.92 -17.28
N MET A 42 -0.19 13.63 -17.33
CA MET A 42 1.12 13.10 -16.97
C MET A 42 1.25 12.86 -15.46
N ASP A 43 0.67 13.73 -14.62
CA ASP A 43 0.69 13.59 -13.17
C ASP A 43 -0.07 12.32 -12.72
N SER A 44 -1.22 12.03 -13.34
CA SER A 44 -2.00 10.81 -13.05
C SER A 44 -1.28 9.51 -13.47
N ALA A 45 -0.63 9.52 -14.65
CA ALA A 45 0.12 8.36 -15.14
C ALA A 45 1.38 8.09 -14.30
N LEU A 46 2.10 9.15 -13.90
CA LEU A 46 3.26 9.07 -13.00
C LEU A 46 2.85 8.51 -11.64
N LEU A 47 1.72 8.98 -11.10
CA LEU A 47 1.19 8.50 -9.82
C LEU A 47 0.85 7.02 -9.88
N ASN A 48 0.13 6.57 -10.91
CA ASN A 48 -0.21 5.16 -11.08
C ASN A 48 1.04 4.28 -11.26
N ALA A 49 2.01 4.73 -12.06
CA ALA A 49 3.26 4.00 -12.27
C ALA A 49 4.06 3.85 -10.97
N ILE A 50 4.24 4.94 -10.21
CA ILE A 50 4.90 4.90 -8.90
C ILE A 50 4.10 3.99 -7.95
N GLY A 51 2.79 4.16 -7.84
CA GLY A 51 1.94 3.38 -6.93
C GLY A 51 2.06 1.87 -7.18
N ILE A 52 1.88 1.43 -8.42
CA ILE A 52 1.97 0.00 -8.78
C ILE A 52 3.36 -0.56 -8.51
N SER A 53 4.40 0.18 -8.90
CA SER A 53 5.78 -0.31 -8.72
C SER A 53 6.23 -0.30 -7.26
N CYS A 54 5.77 0.66 -6.43
CA CYS A 54 5.96 0.66 -4.98
C CYS A 54 5.46 -0.65 -4.36
N MET A 55 4.24 -1.08 -4.69
CA MET A 55 3.60 -2.25 -4.07
C MET A 55 4.39 -3.55 -4.28
N LEU A 56 5.21 -3.65 -5.33
CA LEU A 56 6.06 -4.82 -5.57
C LEU A 56 7.42 -4.77 -4.84
N ILE A 57 7.82 -3.61 -4.31
CA ILE A 57 9.12 -3.45 -3.66
C ILE A 57 9.30 -4.40 -2.46
N PRO A 58 8.34 -4.58 -1.55
CA PRO A 58 8.52 -5.49 -0.42
C PRO A 58 8.79 -6.94 -0.86
N LEU A 59 8.08 -7.43 -1.89
CA LEU A 59 8.32 -8.74 -2.48
C LEU A 59 9.73 -8.85 -3.09
N ILE A 60 10.14 -7.85 -3.87
CA ILE A 60 11.46 -7.82 -4.52
C ILE A 60 12.57 -7.78 -3.47
N SER A 61 12.43 -6.95 -2.43
CA SER A 61 13.40 -6.88 -1.33
C SER A 61 13.48 -8.19 -0.56
N LEU A 62 12.35 -8.88 -0.37
CA LEU A 62 12.36 -10.20 0.24
C LEU A 62 13.09 -11.22 -0.65
N TYR A 63 12.84 -11.22 -1.96
CA TYR A 63 13.58 -12.09 -2.88
C TYR A 63 15.09 -11.81 -2.88
N LEU A 64 15.49 -10.54 -2.91
CA LEU A 64 16.90 -10.13 -2.79
C LEU A 64 17.52 -10.58 -1.47
N LEU A 65 16.76 -10.56 -0.37
CA LEU A 65 17.20 -11.11 0.91
C LEU A 65 17.47 -12.62 0.81
N PHE A 66 16.53 -13.40 0.24
CA PHE A 66 16.76 -14.84 0.00
C PHE A 66 18.01 -15.09 -0.86
N MET A 67 18.23 -14.28 -1.89
CA MET A 67 19.46 -14.37 -2.69
C MET A 67 20.72 -14.03 -1.88
N ALA A 68 20.68 -12.99 -1.03
CA ALA A 68 21.82 -12.58 -0.21
C ALA A 68 22.27 -13.68 0.78
N TYR A 69 21.33 -14.50 1.25
CA TYR A 69 21.60 -15.64 2.12
C TYR A 69 21.88 -16.95 1.36
N GLY A 70 21.86 -16.94 0.01
CA GLY A 70 22.10 -18.14 -0.80
C GLY A 70 20.92 -19.12 -0.86
N GLU A 71 19.72 -18.66 -0.52
CA GLU A 71 18.53 -19.49 -0.28
C GLU A 71 17.43 -19.24 -1.33
N SER A 72 17.76 -18.68 -2.49
CA SER A 72 16.80 -18.29 -3.53
C SER A 72 15.86 -19.42 -3.98
N TYR A 73 16.31 -20.68 -3.91
CA TYR A 73 15.50 -21.86 -4.23
C TYR A 73 14.32 -22.06 -3.27
N ALA A 74 14.44 -21.64 -2.00
CA ALA A 74 13.40 -21.75 -0.99
C ALA A 74 12.36 -20.63 -1.06
N PHE A 75 12.59 -19.59 -1.87
CA PHE A 75 11.70 -18.44 -1.94
C PHE A 75 10.31 -18.81 -2.45
N THR A 76 10.20 -19.63 -3.48
CA THR A 76 8.91 -20.07 -4.02
C THR A 76 8.12 -20.88 -2.99
N GLU A 77 8.78 -21.76 -2.26
CA GLU A 77 8.14 -22.54 -1.18
C GLU A 77 7.65 -21.62 -0.06
N PHE A 78 8.45 -20.62 0.32
CA PHE A 78 8.04 -19.58 1.26
C PHE A 78 6.76 -18.89 0.78
N LEU A 79 6.71 -18.42 -0.48
CA LEU A 79 5.52 -17.78 -1.04
C LEU A 79 4.28 -18.67 -0.97
N LEU A 80 4.40 -19.91 -1.42
CA LEU A 80 3.29 -20.86 -1.46
C LEU A 80 2.78 -21.21 -0.05
N SER A 81 3.65 -21.19 0.97
CA SER A 81 3.25 -21.44 2.36
C SER A 81 2.23 -20.44 2.91
N TRP A 82 2.20 -19.23 2.33
CA TRP A 82 1.30 -18.13 2.70
C TRP A 82 0.10 -17.96 1.76
N LEU A 83 0.07 -18.67 0.63
CA LEU A 83 -0.99 -18.59 -0.38
C LEU A 83 -2.02 -19.71 -0.20
N LYS A 84 -2.67 -19.74 0.98
CA LYS A 84 -3.71 -20.73 1.26
C LYS A 84 -5.03 -20.28 0.65
N VAL A 85 -5.73 -21.23 0.03
CA VAL A 85 -7.03 -21.00 -0.59
C VAL A 85 -8.01 -22.04 -0.07
N ASP A 86 -8.96 -21.59 0.74
CA ASP A 86 -10.12 -22.35 1.16
C ASP A 86 -11.36 -21.45 1.17
N LEU A 87 -12.54 -22.02 1.43
CA LEU A 87 -13.79 -21.26 1.40
C LEU A 87 -13.82 -20.12 2.43
N ARG A 88 -13.19 -20.30 3.60
CA ARG A 88 -13.11 -19.27 4.64
C ARG A 88 -12.18 -18.16 4.19
N VAL A 89 -11.01 -18.48 3.63
CA VAL A 89 -10.07 -17.49 3.08
C VAL A 89 -10.74 -16.69 1.96
N ILE A 90 -11.43 -17.35 1.03
CA ILE A 90 -12.14 -16.67 -0.06
C ILE A 90 -13.24 -15.76 0.50
N ALA A 91 -14.03 -16.21 1.47
CA ALA A 91 -15.05 -15.38 2.10
C ALA A 91 -14.45 -14.15 2.79
N MET A 92 -13.33 -14.32 3.49
CA MET A 92 -12.61 -13.21 4.12
C MET A 92 -12.01 -12.25 3.09
N PHE A 93 -11.42 -12.77 2.00
CA PHE A 93 -10.88 -11.97 0.90
C PHE A 93 -11.95 -11.11 0.24
N LEU A 94 -13.14 -11.65 0.00
CA LEU A 94 -14.25 -10.90 -0.54
C LEU A 94 -14.83 -9.90 0.48
N ALA A 95 -14.77 -10.20 1.77
CA ALA A 95 -15.25 -9.31 2.82
C ALA A 95 -14.28 -8.17 3.17
N ALA A 96 -12.97 -8.37 3.00
CA ALA A 96 -11.91 -7.44 3.43
C ALA A 96 -12.02 -6.03 2.85
N PRO A 97 -12.47 -5.81 1.59
CA PRO A 97 -12.68 -4.47 1.05
C PRO A 97 -13.90 -3.73 1.63
N ILE A 98 -14.84 -4.41 2.29
CA ILE A 98 -16.10 -3.80 2.75
C ILE A 98 -15.83 -2.71 3.82
N PRO A 99 -15.08 -2.98 4.91
CA PRO A 99 -14.77 -1.94 5.91
C PRO A 99 -14.10 -0.68 5.35
N PRO A 100 -13.02 -0.74 4.53
CA PRO A 100 -12.41 0.48 3.99
C PRO A 100 -13.34 1.22 3.01
N ILE A 101 -14.20 0.52 2.26
CA ILE A 101 -15.22 1.16 1.41
C ILE A 101 -16.23 1.92 2.27
N VAL A 102 -16.73 1.32 3.34
CA VAL A 102 -17.67 1.98 4.27
C VAL A 102 -17.01 3.19 4.93
N ALA A 103 -15.76 3.04 5.41
CA ALA A 103 -15.00 4.13 6.01
C ALA A 103 -14.80 5.29 5.02
N LEU A 104 -14.48 4.99 3.75
CA LEU A 104 -14.35 5.99 2.70
C LEU A 104 -15.67 6.74 2.46
N VAL A 105 -16.80 6.03 2.37
CA VAL A 105 -18.11 6.67 2.19
C VAL A 105 -18.42 7.60 3.36
N VAL A 106 -18.26 7.13 4.59
CA VAL A 106 -18.50 7.93 5.81
C VAL A 106 -17.59 9.16 5.83
N TYR A 107 -16.29 8.98 5.55
CA TYR A 107 -15.33 10.09 5.48
C TYR A 107 -15.75 11.14 4.44
N MET A 108 -16.15 10.70 3.24
CA MET A 108 -16.58 11.60 2.17
C MET A 108 -17.84 12.39 2.56
N GLU A 109 -18.81 11.77 3.24
CA GLU A 109 -20.01 12.48 3.71
C GLU A 109 -19.69 13.51 4.79
N ILE A 110 -18.84 13.16 5.76
CA ILE A 110 -18.38 14.11 6.80
C ILE A 110 -17.66 15.29 6.16
N ALA A 111 -16.72 15.02 5.25
CA ALA A 111 -15.92 16.05 4.62
C ALA A 111 -16.75 16.99 3.72
N LYS A 112 -17.83 16.50 3.10
CA LYS A 112 -18.83 17.35 2.42
C LYS A 112 -19.55 18.27 3.39
N VAL A 113 -20.06 17.74 4.51
CA VAL A 113 -20.78 18.53 5.53
C VAL A 113 -19.90 19.64 6.10
N LEU A 114 -18.60 19.38 6.26
CA LEU A 114 -17.64 20.35 6.76
C LEU A 114 -17.10 21.32 5.69
N ASN A 115 -17.59 21.25 4.43
CA ASN A 115 -17.08 22.01 3.29
C ASN A 115 -15.55 21.87 3.07
N MET A 116 -15.02 20.68 3.38
CA MET A 116 -13.61 20.35 3.27
C MET A 116 -13.30 19.64 1.93
N LEU A 117 -14.18 19.64 0.94
CA LEU A 117 -13.91 18.96 -0.34
C LEU A 117 -14.27 19.83 -1.52
N GLU A 118 -13.27 20.17 -2.32
CA GLU A 118 -13.46 20.70 -3.66
C GLU A 118 -13.62 19.53 -4.65
N LEU A 119 -14.79 18.90 -4.65
CA LEU A 119 -15.09 17.68 -5.42
C LEU A 119 -14.76 17.82 -6.92
N ASP A 120 -14.95 18.99 -7.51
CA ASP A 120 -14.69 19.23 -8.93
C ASP A 120 -13.19 19.37 -9.25
N LYS A 121 -12.37 19.81 -8.30
CA LYS A 121 -10.91 19.75 -8.45
C LYS A 121 -10.41 18.32 -8.27
N LEU A 122 -10.94 17.60 -7.27
CA LEU A 122 -10.55 16.21 -7.00
C LEU A 122 -10.82 15.32 -8.21
N LYS A 123 -12.03 15.36 -8.79
CA LYS A 123 -12.41 14.57 -9.98
C LYS A 123 -11.47 14.79 -11.17
N ARG A 124 -11.02 16.03 -11.39
CA ARG A 124 -10.09 16.39 -12.47
C ARG A 124 -8.71 15.77 -12.26
N VAL A 125 -8.19 15.87 -11.04
CA VAL A 125 -6.84 15.40 -10.74
C VAL A 125 -6.77 13.88 -10.66
N THR A 126 -7.83 13.23 -10.19
CA THR A 126 -7.91 11.77 -10.13
C THR A 126 -8.37 11.14 -11.44
N GLY A 127 -8.77 11.94 -12.45
CA GLY A 127 -9.35 11.45 -13.70
C GLY A 127 -10.70 10.74 -13.53
N LEU A 128 -11.42 11.00 -12.42
CA LEU A 128 -12.67 10.33 -12.08
C LEU A 128 -13.91 11.00 -12.67
N GLU A 129 -13.76 12.03 -13.52
CA GLU A 129 -14.88 12.77 -14.12
C GLU A 129 -15.87 11.85 -14.85
N GLY A 130 -15.38 10.88 -15.63
CA GLY A 130 -16.21 9.91 -16.34
C GLY A 130 -16.89 8.88 -15.44
N LEU A 131 -16.34 8.62 -14.25
CA LEU A 131 -16.92 7.70 -13.26
C LEU A 131 -17.95 8.39 -12.36
N ALA A 132 -17.78 9.69 -12.11
CA ALA A 132 -18.69 10.48 -11.28
C ALA A 132 -20.11 10.58 -11.87
N SER A 133 -20.27 10.44 -13.18
CA SER A 133 -21.58 10.44 -13.86
C SER A 133 -22.36 9.12 -13.70
N LEU A 134 -21.70 8.03 -13.27
CA LEU A 134 -22.28 6.68 -13.22
C LEU A 134 -23.15 6.43 -11.96
N GLY A 135 -23.20 7.38 -11.03
CA GLY A 135 -23.89 7.23 -9.75
C GLY A 135 -23.06 6.47 -8.71
N VAL A 136 -23.26 6.79 -7.43
CA VAL A 136 -22.39 6.34 -6.33
C VAL A 136 -22.29 4.81 -6.24
N LEU A 137 -23.41 4.09 -6.36
CA LEU A 137 -23.42 2.62 -6.26
C LEU A 137 -22.57 1.94 -7.35
N LYS A 138 -22.56 2.47 -8.59
CA LYS A 138 -21.74 1.91 -9.67
C LYS A 138 -20.27 2.17 -9.42
N VAL A 139 -19.90 3.35 -8.93
CA VAL A 139 -18.51 3.69 -8.57
C VAL A 139 -18.02 2.78 -7.45
N LEU A 140 -18.84 2.54 -6.42
CA LEU A 140 -18.50 1.61 -5.34
C LEU A 140 -18.36 0.17 -5.85
N GLY A 141 -19.25 -0.27 -6.76
CA GLY A 141 -19.15 -1.60 -7.38
C GLY A 141 -17.88 -1.78 -8.21
N ILE A 142 -17.50 -0.77 -9.01
CA ILE A 142 -16.24 -0.78 -9.77
C ILE A 142 -15.04 -0.80 -8.82
N GLY A 143 -15.05 0.02 -7.77
CA GLY A 143 -13.98 0.08 -6.77
C GLY A 143 -13.80 -1.25 -6.05
N TYR A 144 -14.90 -1.89 -5.64
CA TYR A 144 -14.90 -3.22 -5.06
C TYR A 144 -14.34 -4.26 -6.03
N ALA A 145 -14.82 -4.29 -7.28
CA ALA A 145 -14.36 -5.22 -8.30
C ALA A 145 -12.86 -5.05 -8.59
N ALA A 146 -12.36 -3.81 -8.69
CA ALA A 146 -10.94 -3.53 -8.83
C ALA A 146 -10.13 -3.99 -7.60
N GLY A 147 -10.69 -3.77 -6.41
CA GLY A 147 -10.13 -4.20 -5.12
C GLY A 147 -9.88 -5.71 -5.07
N VAL A 148 -10.87 -6.53 -5.43
CA VAL A 148 -10.77 -8.00 -5.38
C VAL A 148 -10.10 -8.63 -6.62
N THR A 149 -9.58 -7.81 -7.56
CA THR A 149 -8.94 -8.30 -8.78
C THR A 149 -7.52 -7.75 -8.94
N ILE A 150 -7.34 -6.75 -9.80
CA ILE A 150 -6.01 -6.25 -10.18
C ILE A 150 -5.29 -5.59 -9.00
N ASN A 151 -6.03 -4.88 -8.14
CA ASN A 151 -5.42 -4.25 -6.97
C ASN A 151 -4.99 -5.29 -5.95
N ALA A 152 -5.78 -6.36 -5.75
CA ALA A 152 -5.37 -7.48 -4.91
C ALA A 152 -4.09 -8.14 -5.44
N LEU A 153 -3.99 -8.42 -6.74
CA LEU A 153 -2.80 -9.03 -7.34
C LEU A 153 -1.53 -8.20 -7.10
N ILE A 154 -1.63 -6.88 -7.20
CA ILE A 154 -0.50 -5.98 -6.98
C ILE A 154 -0.20 -5.86 -5.48
N ALA A 155 -1.23 -5.78 -4.63
CA ALA A 155 -1.09 -5.67 -3.18
C ALA A 155 -0.50 -6.92 -2.53
N ILE A 156 -0.66 -8.11 -3.12
CA ILE A 156 -0.04 -9.35 -2.63
C ILE A 156 1.47 -9.18 -2.45
N GLY A 157 2.15 -8.48 -3.37
CA GLY A 157 3.59 -8.25 -3.25
C GLY A 157 3.97 -7.42 -2.01
N GLU A 158 3.13 -6.46 -1.65
CA GLU A 158 3.28 -5.62 -0.48
C GLU A 158 3.02 -6.43 0.80
N GLU A 159 1.91 -7.18 0.81
CA GLU A 159 1.49 -8.01 1.93
C GLU A 159 2.48 -9.14 2.25
N ILE A 160 3.09 -9.76 1.25
CA ILE A 160 4.13 -10.78 1.46
C ILE A 160 5.31 -10.20 2.26
N GLY A 161 5.77 -8.99 1.92
CA GLY A 161 6.90 -8.40 2.65
C GLY A 161 6.55 -8.03 4.09
N TRP A 162 5.40 -7.37 4.30
CA TRP A 162 5.02 -6.84 5.62
C TRP A 162 4.40 -7.90 6.54
N ARG A 163 3.47 -8.71 6.04
CA ARG A 163 2.65 -9.64 6.83
C ARG A 163 3.24 -11.03 6.84
N ALA A 164 3.66 -11.55 5.68
CA ALA A 164 4.21 -12.91 5.61
C ALA A 164 5.63 -13.01 6.20
N TYR A 165 6.46 -11.99 5.98
CA TYR A 165 7.84 -11.98 6.45
C TYR A 165 8.06 -11.13 7.72
N LEU A 166 7.94 -9.80 7.61
CA LEU A 166 8.40 -8.90 8.68
C LEU A 166 7.64 -9.11 10.00
N THR A 167 6.33 -9.32 9.92
CA THR A 167 5.47 -9.50 11.09
C THR A 167 5.87 -10.75 11.91
N PRO A 168 5.87 -11.98 11.37
CA PRO A 168 6.35 -13.16 12.10
C PRO A 168 7.78 -13.02 12.60
N ALA A 169 8.68 -12.44 11.78
CA ALA A 169 10.08 -12.26 12.15
C ALA A 169 10.26 -11.34 13.37
N LEU A 170 9.44 -10.29 13.51
CA LEU A 170 9.49 -9.39 14.66
C LEU A 170 8.77 -9.92 15.89
N ILE A 171 7.72 -10.73 15.73
CA ILE A 171 6.97 -11.32 16.86
C ILE A 171 7.91 -12.11 17.77
N SER A 172 8.90 -12.83 17.23
CA SER A 172 9.87 -13.59 18.02
C SER A 172 10.77 -12.72 18.90
N HIS A 173 10.87 -11.41 18.65
CA HIS A 173 11.72 -10.48 19.39
C HIS A 173 10.95 -9.50 20.27
N ALA A 174 9.81 -9.00 19.79
CA ALA A 174 9.08 -7.90 20.42
C ALA A 174 7.69 -8.31 20.96
N GLY A 175 7.23 -9.52 20.66
CA GLY A 175 5.86 -9.94 20.94
C GLY A 175 4.83 -9.27 20.01
N VAL A 176 3.58 -9.72 20.11
CA VAL A 176 2.52 -9.37 19.14
C VAL A 176 2.22 -7.88 19.11
N THR A 177 1.89 -7.28 20.25
CA THR A 177 1.44 -5.88 20.32
C THR A 177 2.48 -4.90 19.82
N ALA A 178 3.73 -5.04 20.29
CA ALA A 178 4.82 -4.17 19.84
C ALA A 178 5.12 -4.40 18.36
N THR A 179 5.04 -5.63 17.86
CA THR A 179 5.26 -5.92 16.44
C THR A 179 4.24 -5.22 15.55
N ILE A 180 2.95 -5.28 15.88
CA ILE A 180 1.90 -4.62 15.09
C ILE A 180 2.18 -3.11 15.01
N ILE A 181 2.56 -2.49 16.12
CA ILE A 181 2.91 -1.06 16.16
C ILE A 181 4.15 -0.77 15.30
N ILE A 182 5.23 -1.56 15.48
CA ILE A 182 6.48 -1.38 14.76
C ILE A 182 6.27 -1.56 13.25
N VAL A 183 5.61 -2.64 12.82
CA VAL A 183 5.31 -2.91 11.41
C VAL A 183 4.47 -1.78 10.84
N GLY A 184 3.45 -1.33 11.56
CA GLY A 184 2.63 -0.19 11.18
C GLY A 184 3.42 1.11 10.95
N ILE A 185 4.34 1.43 11.84
CA ILE A 185 5.22 2.60 11.72
C ILE A 185 6.18 2.44 10.54
N VAL A 186 6.85 1.29 10.42
CA VAL A 186 7.80 0.99 9.34
C VAL A 186 7.08 1.03 7.99
N TRP A 187 5.87 0.49 7.91
CA TRP A 187 5.04 0.53 6.71
C TRP A 187 4.60 1.96 6.38
N GLY A 188 4.21 2.74 7.38
CA GLY A 188 3.80 4.13 7.19
C GLY A 188 4.93 5.07 6.76
N LEU A 189 6.13 4.88 7.33
CA LEU A 189 7.33 5.62 6.95
C LEU A 189 7.83 5.21 5.56
N TRP A 190 7.61 3.96 5.14
CA TRP A 190 7.94 3.51 3.80
C TRP A 190 7.19 4.30 2.71
N HIS A 191 6.04 4.90 3.01
CA HIS A 191 5.30 5.74 2.08
C HIS A 191 5.86 7.18 1.90
N ILE A 192 6.91 7.57 2.62
CA ILE A 192 7.50 8.91 2.50
C ILE A 192 7.88 9.27 1.04
N PRO A 193 8.59 8.43 0.27
CA PRO A 193 9.01 8.77 -1.10
C PRO A 193 7.83 9.06 -2.05
N ILE A 194 6.77 8.27 -1.96
CA ILE A 194 5.57 8.48 -2.79
C ILE A 194 4.82 9.74 -2.32
N ASN A 195 4.67 9.96 -1.02
CA ASN A 195 4.04 11.16 -0.45
C ASN A 195 4.75 12.44 -0.90
N LEU A 196 6.09 12.44 -0.93
CA LEU A 196 6.88 13.56 -1.47
C LEU A 196 6.69 13.76 -2.97
N SER A 197 6.39 12.70 -3.71
CA SER A 197 6.16 12.75 -5.16
C SER A 197 4.80 13.34 -5.50
N VAL A 198 3.79 13.09 -4.68
CA VAL A 198 2.40 13.54 -4.88
C VAL A 198 2.04 14.84 -4.17
N LYS A 199 2.93 15.39 -3.34
CA LYS A 199 2.63 16.58 -2.51
C LYS A 199 1.95 17.73 -3.27
N HIS A 200 2.38 18.00 -4.50
CA HIS A 200 1.88 19.10 -5.32
C HIS A 200 0.44 18.90 -5.78
N VAL A 201 0.02 17.63 -5.94
CA VAL A 201 -1.38 17.26 -6.23
C VAL A 201 -2.25 17.50 -5.00
N PHE A 202 -1.77 17.09 -3.82
CA PHE A 202 -2.49 17.26 -2.56
C PHE A 202 -2.60 18.74 -2.16
N GLU A 203 -1.51 19.51 -2.23
CA GLU A 203 -1.51 20.94 -1.88
C GLU A 203 -2.44 21.77 -2.78
N LYS A 204 -2.57 21.40 -4.08
CA LYS A 204 -3.51 22.06 -5.01
C LYS A 204 -4.98 21.72 -4.73
N SER A 205 -5.25 20.52 -4.21
CA SER A 205 -6.62 19.99 -4.05
C SER A 205 -7.15 20.12 -2.63
N LEU A 206 -6.26 20.12 -1.64
CA LEU A 206 -6.51 20.10 -0.19
C LEU A 206 -5.49 21.06 0.49
N PRO A 207 -5.62 22.38 0.31
CA PRO A 207 -4.60 23.36 0.69
C PRO A 207 -4.34 23.45 2.20
N TRP A 208 -5.23 22.93 3.05
CA TRP A 208 -5.03 22.82 4.49
C TRP A 208 -4.15 21.63 4.91
N ILE A 209 -3.87 20.69 4.01
CA ILE A 209 -3.00 19.55 4.31
C ILE A 209 -1.55 19.93 4.03
N SER A 210 -0.82 20.28 5.09
CA SER A 210 0.63 20.45 4.99
C SER A 210 1.32 19.10 4.73
N LEU A 211 2.50 19.12 4.13
CA LEU A 211 3.33 17.91 3.98
C LEU A 211 3.57 17.20 5.32
N ARG A 212 3.78 17.96 6.41
CA ARG A 212 3.96 17.39 7.75
C ARG A 212 2.73 16.62 8.20
N TRP A 213 1.55 17.18 7.96
CA TRP A 213 0.26 16.53 8.27
C TRP A 213 0.03 15.30 7.40
N LEU A 214 0.36 15.34 6.11
CA LEU A 214 0.29 14.18 5.23
C LEU A 214 1.16 13.03 5.73
N LEU A 215 2.43 13.30 6.07
CA LEU A 215 3.34 12.28 6.57
C LEU A 215 2.90 11.71 7.92
N LEU A 216 2.47 12.57 8.85
CA LEU A 216 2.01 12.13 10.17
C LEU A 216 0.73 11.30 10.08
N SER A 217 -0.26 11.78 9.33
CA SER A 217 -1.53 11.06 9.13
C SER A 217 -1.31 9.73 8.41
N SER A 218 -0.38 9.66 7.45
CA SER A 218 0.05 8.42 6.82
C SER A 218 0.55 7.42 7.86
N VAL A 219 1.55 7.78 8.66
CA VAL A 219 2.12 6.88 9.69
C VAL A 219 1.08 6.41 10.69
N ILE A 220 0.22 7.32 11.18
CA ILE A 220 -0.86 6.96 12.11
C ILE A 220 -1.83 5.98 11.45
N SER A 221 -2.25 6.26 10.22
CA SER A 221 -3.20 5.42 9.48
C SER A 221 -2.63 4.02 9.29
N PHE A 222 -1.42 3.88 8.75
CA PHE A 222 -0.78 2.58 8.55
C PHE A 222 -0.54 1.83 9.87
N THR A 223 -0.29 2.55 10.96
CA THR A 223 -0.19 1.93 12.29
C THR A 223 -1.53 1.37 12.76
N ILE A 224 -2.63 2.12 12.60
CA ILE A 224 -3.97 1.67 12.93
C ILE A 224 -4.39 0.49 12.03
N PHE A 225 -4.15 0.58 10.72
CA PHE A 225 -4.48 -0.46 9.75
C PHE A 225 -3.65 -1.74 9.91
N SER A 226 -2.48 -1.67 10.55
CA SER A 226 -1.67 -2.86 10.80
C SER A 226 -2.41 -3.90 11.66
N TYR A 227 -3.23 -3.46 12.62
CA TYR A 227 -3.97 -4.36 13.51
C TYR A 227 -5.03 -5.23 12.79
N PRO A 228 -6.02 -4.68 12.05
CA PRO A 228 -7.00 -5.51 11.34
C PRO A 228 -6.34 -6.42 10.29
N LEU A 229 -5.26 -5.97 9.64
CA LEU A 229 -4.52 -6.80 8.67
C LEU A 229 -3.77 -7.94 9.35
N TYR A 230 -3.22 -7.70 10.56
CA TYR A 230 -2.69 -8.79 11.39
C TYR A 230 -3.79 -9.78 11.79
N LEU A 231 -4.98 -9.31 12.17
CA LEU A 231 -6.12 -10.19 12.48
C LEU A 231 -6.51 -11.05 11.28
N LEU A 232 -6.62 -10.46 10.09
CA LEU A 232 -6.90 -11.19 8.85
C LEU A 232 -5.84 -12.26 8.59
N LEU A 233 -4.55 -11.92 8.74
CA LEU A 233 -3.44 -12.85 8.57
C LEU A 233 -3.55 -14.06 9.53
N ILE A 234 -3.71 -13.83 10.83
CA ILE A 234 -3.73 -14.95 11.80
C ILE A 234 -5.01 -15.79 11.73
N THR A 235 -6.13 -15.17 11.35
CA THR A 235 -7.42 -15.87 11.29
C THR A 235 -7.58 -16.68 10.01
N SER A 236 -7.02 -16.21 8.89
CA SER A 236 -7.02 -16.91 7.60
C SER A 236 -5.81 -17.82 7.42
N ASN A 237 -4.70 -17.53 8.10
CA ASN A 237 -3.39 -18.12 7.85
C ASN A 237 -2.98 -18.03 6.36
N SER A 238 -3.39 -16.93 5.71
CA SER A 238 -3.19 -16.63 4.29
C SER A 238 -2.94 -15.13 4.14
N ILE A 239 -2.21 -14.74 3.10
CA ILE A 239 -2.01 -13.32 2.76
C ILE A 239 -3.11 -12.77 1.84
N LEU A 240 -4.06 -13.62 1.42
CA LEU A 240 -5.07 -13.18 0.46
C LEU A 240 -6.04 -12.14 1.05
N PRO A 241 -6.65 -12.35 2.24
CA PRO A 241 -7.61 -11.40 2.81
C PRO A 241 -6.96 -10.12 3.35
#